data_AF-A0A9D7FPK0-F1
#
_entry.id   AF-A0A9D7FPK0-F1
#
_cell.length_a   1.000
_cell.length_b   1.000
_cell.length_c   1.000
_cell.angle_alpha   90.00
_cell.angle_beta   90.00
_cell.angle_gamma   90.00
#
_symmetry.space_group_name_H-M   'P 1'
#
loop_
_entity.id
_entity.type
_entity.pdbx_description
1 polymer ?
#
loop_
_entity_poly.entity_id
_entity_poly.type
_entity_poly.pdbx_seq_one_letter_code
_entity_poly.pdbx_strand_id
1 'polypeptide(L)'
;MKLLGFRDVVTNSLDAVSSRLEVECETAAWLALWMTHASCLAQDLILFSMEEFRWIRLAPETTTGSSIMPQKRNPDFAEVIKGKASLVHGALASLLSLGKGQPSGYHRDSQYSKPLGQDIWREVSAIPTLFKAVLQTMTLDRIRMKQAVQGDSSKPPNGLTPSRRNPGCHFVKCMAQFPLRWMIAVSWAV
;
A
#
# COMPACT_ATOMS: atom_id res chain seq x y z
N MET A 1 -11.54 -27.70 22.60
CA MET A 1 -11.47 -26.29 22.13
C MET A 1 -10.45 -25.44 22.86
N LYS A 2 -10.52 -25.28 24.20
CA LYS A 2 -9.56 -24.44 24.94
C LYS A 2 -8.08 -24.80 24.71
N LEU A 3 -7.74 -26.09 24.59
CA LEU A 3 -6.37 -26.54 24.29
C LEU A 3 -5.85 -26.10 22.91
N LEU A 4 -6.74 -25.84 21.95
CA LEU A 4 -6.41 -25.38 20.60
C LEU A 4 -6.56 -23.86 20.44
N GLY A 5 -6.94 -23.14 21.50
CA GLY A 5 -7.17 -21.70 21.47
C GLY A 5 -8.49 -21.24 20.82
N PHE A 6 -9.39 -22.16 20.45
CA PHE A 6 -10.69 -21.79 19.89
C PHE A 6 -11.66 -21.29 20.96
N ARG A 7 -12.45 -20.25 20.62
CA ARG A 7 -13.49 -19.67 21.48
C ARG A 7 -14.64 -20.63 21.74
N ASP A 8 -15.13 -21.31 20.70
CA ASP A 8 -16.28 -22.21 20.77
C ASP A 8 -16.22 -23.31 19.69
N VAL A 9 -17.19 -24.23 19.72
CA VAL A 9 -17.38 -25.32 18.76
C VAL A 9 -18.34 -24.88 17.65
N VAL A 10 -18.04 -25.24 16.40
CA VAL A 10 -19.00 -25.11 15.30
C VAL A 10 -20.08 -26.17 15.47
N THR A 11 -21.34 -25.76 15.59
CA THR A 11 -22.47 -26.66 15.91
C THR A 11 -22.92 -27.50 14.72
N ASN A 12 -22.66 -27.04 13.50
CA ASN A 12 -23.00 -27.74 12.26
C ASN A 12 -21.75 -28.34 11.62
N SER A 13 -21.69 -29.67 11.54
CA SER A 13 -20.55 -30.39 10.97
C SER A 13 -20.39 -30.17 9.47
N LEU A 14 -21.48 -29.97 8.73
CA LEU A 14 -21.44 -29.68 7.29
C LEU A 14 -20.87 -28.29 7.03
N ASP A 15 -21.27 -27.32 7.85
CA ASP A 15 -20.75 -25.96 7.81
C ASP A 15 -19.26 -25.90 8.17
N ALA A 16 -18.84 -26.64 9.20
CA ALA A 16 -17.43 -26.71 9.61
C ALA A 16 -16.49 -27.19 8.48
N VAL A 17 -16.99 -28.02 7.57
CA VAL A 17 -16.22 -28.54 6.43
C VAL A 17 -16.30 -27.62 5.22
N SER A 18 -17.44 -26.94 5.02
CA SER A 18 -17.70 -26.09 3.84
C SER A 18 -17.15 -24.66 3.99
N SER A 19 -17.23 -24.09 5.19
CA SER A 19 -16.87 -22.69 5.51
C SER A 19 -15.37 -22.36 5.39
N ARG A 20 -14.51 -23.36 5.15
CA ARG A 20 -13.06 -23.13 5.03
C ARG A 20 -12.70 -22.09 3.97
N LEU A 21 -13.33 -22.16 2.80
CA LEU A 21 -13.08 -21.19 1.72
C LEU A 21 -13.62 -19.81 2.07
N GLU A 22 -14.69 -19.72 2.88
CA GLU A 22 -15.27 -18.44 3.29
C GLU A 22 -14.29 -17.66 4.15
N VAL A 23 -13.69 -18.29 5.17
CA VAL A 23 -12.70 -17.67 6.05
C VAL A 23 -11.43 -17.27 5.28
N GLU A 24 -10.98 -18.12 4.34
CA GLU A 24 -9.83 -17.83 3.48
C GLU A 24 -10.12 -16.64 2.54
N CYS A 25 -11.31 -16.57 1.93
CA CYS A 25 -11.72 -15.46 1.07
C CYS A 25 -11.89 -14.16 1.85
N GLU A 26 -12.49 -14.21 3.05
CA GLU A 26 -12.66 -13.04 3.90
C GLU A 26 -11.29 -12.46 4.30
N THR A 27 -10.39 -13.32 4.75
CA THR A 27 -9.02 -12.92 5.10
C THR A 27 -8.31 -12.31 3.89
N ALA A 28 -8.41 -12.93 2.72
CA ALA A 28 -7.84 -12.40 1.48
C ALA A 28 -8.45 -11.05 1.09
N ALA A 29 -9.75 -10.84 1.31
CA ALA A 29 -10.43 -9.57 1.03
C ALA A 29 -9.92 -8.44 1.92
N TRP A 30 -9.75 -8.70 3.23
CA TRP A 30 -9.14 -7.73 4.15
C TRP A 30 -7.71 -7.36 3.75
N LEU A 31 -6.90 -8.36 3.38
CA LEU A 31 -5.52 -8.13 2.93
C LEU A 31 -5.47 -7.40 1.59
N ALA A 32 -6.39 -7.68 0.66
CA ALA A 32 -6.51 -6.97 -0.61
C ALA A 32 -6.86 -5.49 -0.41
N LEU A 33 -7.79 -5.20 0.49
CA LEU A 33 -8.15 -3.82 0.84
C LEU A 33 -6.98 -3.10 1.53
N TRP A 34 -6.30 -3.79 2.44
CA TRP A 34 -5.09 -3.26 3.07
C TRP A 34 -4.01 -2.95 2.04
N MET A 35 -3.79 -3.82 1.06
CA MET A 35 -2.84 -3.60 -0.03
C MET A 35 -3.23 -2.42 -0.93
N THR A 36 -4.53 -2.18 -1.15
CA THR A 36 -5.00 -0.96 -1.81
C THR A 36 -4.56 0.28 -1.05
N HIS A 37 -4.77 0.33 0.27
CA HIS A 37 -4.31 1.45 1.10
C HIS A 37 -2.78 1.58 1.14
N ALA A 38 -2.06 0.45 1.23
CA ALA A 38 -0.61 0.42 1.16
C ALA A 38 -0.09 0.99 -0.16
N SER A 39 -0.75 0.66 -1.28
CA SER A 39 -0.38 1.19 -2.61
C SER A 39 -0.60 2.70 -2.73
N CYS A 40 -1.66 3.23 -2.09
CA CYS A 40 -1.90 4.68 -2.03
C CYS A 40 -0.78 5.37 -1.24
N LEU A 41 -0.45 4.86 -0.05
CA LEU A 41 0.65 5.39 0.75
C LEU A 41 1.99 5.32 0.00
N ALA A 42 2.26 4.22 -0.69
CA ALA A 42 3.44 4.08 -1.52
C ALA A 42 3.49 5.14 -2.64
N GLN A 43 2.35 5.39 -3.31
CA GLN A 43 2.25 6.43 -4.33
C GLN A 43 2.50 7.84 -3.75
N ASP A 44 1.97 8.12 -2.56
CA ASP A 44 2.20 9.38 -1.86
C ASP A 44 3.68 9.57 -1.52
N LEU A 45 4.34 8.54 -0.98
CA LEU A 45 5.78 8.57 -0.68
C LEU A 45 6.62 8.82 -1.94
N ILE A 46 6.27 8.18 -3.06
CA ILE A 46 6.91 8.43 -4.36
C ILE A 46 6.78 9.91 -4.73
N LEU A 47 5.56 10.45 -4.75
CA LEU A 47 5.28 11.83 -5.13
C LEU A 47 6.00 12.83 -4.23
N PHE A 48 5.97 12.63 -2.91
CA PHE A 48 6.57 13.57 -1.97
C PHE A 48 8.11 13.57 -2.03
N SER A 49 8.71 12.48 -2.52
CA SER A 49 10.16 12.34 -2.70
C SER A 49 10.68 12.88 -4.04
N MET A 50 9.79 13.14 -5.01
CA MET A 50 10.17 13.66 -6.33
C MET A 50 10.82 15.04 -6.24
N GLU A 51 11.71 15.35 -7.20
CA GLU A 51 12.50 16.60 -7.24
C GLU A 51 11.65 17.88 -7.31
N GLU A 52 10.46 17.76 -7.93
CA GLU A 52 9.45 18.80 -8.06
C GLU A 52 8.87 19.23 -6.71
N PHE A 53 8.69 18.29 -5.79
CA PHE A 53 8.11 18.53 -4.46
C PHE A 53 9.18 18.61 -3.38
N ARG A 54 10.00 17.55 -3.25
CA ARG A 54 11.02 17.38 -2.20
C ARG A 54 10.50 17.71 -0.80
N TRP A 55 9.31 17.22 -0.48
CA TRP A 55 8.74 17.39 0.87
C TRP A 55 9.32 16.37 1.85
N ILE A 56 9.66 15.19 1.34
CA ILE A 56 10.32 14.16 2.13
C ILE A 56 11.65 13.77 1.48
N ARG A 57 12.59 13.36 2.31
CA ARG A 57 13.83 12.72 1.87
C ARG A 57 13.96 11.37 2.57
N LEU A 58 13.95 10.32 1.74
CA LEU A 58 14.03 8.93 2.17
C LEU A 58 15.47 8.54 2.52
N ALA A 59 15.61 7.61 3.45
CA ALA A 59 16.89 7.18 3.96
C ALA A 59 17.60 6.21 2.97
N PRO A 60 18.94 6.26 2.84
CA PRO A 60 19.70 5.42 1.91
C PRO A 60 19.44 3.93 2.08
N GLU A 61 19.16 3.48 3.30
CA GLU A 61 18.94 2.07 3.63
C GLU A 61 17.62 1.54 3.04
N THR A 62 16.70 2.46 2.73
CA THR A 62 15.37 2.16 2.20
C THR A 62 15.22 2.49 0.71
N THR A 63 16.23 3.11 0.10
CA THR A 63 16.21 3.55 -1.30
C THR A 63 17.38 3.00 -2.07
N THR A 64 17.20 2.73 -3.35
CA THR A 64 18.33 2.42 -4.22
C THR A 64 18.91 3.72 -4.79
N GLY A 65 20.24 3.77 -4.87
CA GLY A 65 20.96 4.86 -5.51
C GLY A 65 21.41 4.46 -6.91
N SER A 66 21.54 5.43 -7.81
CA SER A 66 22.24 5.21 -9.08
C SER A 66 23.74 5.41 -8.89
N SER A 67 24.57 4.53 -9.46
CA SER A 67 26.03 4.66 -9.45
C SER A 67 26.54 5.93 -10.15
N ILE A 68 25.76 6.52 -11.06
CA ILE A 68 26.12 7.74 -11.81
C ILE A 68 25.53 9.02 -11.19
N MET A 69 24.47 8.91 -10.38
CA MET A 69 23.78 10.04 -9.75
C MET A 69 23.61 9.80 -8.24
N PRO A 70 24.60 10.17 -7.42
CA PRO A 70 24.58 9.93 -5.96
C PRO A 70 23.43 10.61 -5.22
N GLN A 71 22.92 11.70 -5.78
CA GLN A 71 21.77 12.46 -5.25
C GLN A 71 20.43 11.80 -5.57
N LYS A 72 20.35 10.98 -6.62
CA LYS A 72 19.10 10.36 -7.08
C LYS A 72 18.83 9.11 -6.23
N ARG A 73 17.81 9.19 -5.38
CA ARG A 73 17.32 8.09 -4.54
C ARG A 73 15.98 7.62 -5.06
N ASN A 74 15.90 6.37 -5.50
CA ASN A 74 14.67 5.83 -6.03
C ASN A 74 13.91 5.08 -4.91
N PRO A 75 12.62 5.40 -4.70
CA PRO A 75 11.76 4.67 -3.76
C PRO A 75 11.28 3.33 -4.35
N ASP A 76 12.20 2.46 -4.78
CA ASP A 76 11.88 1.19 -5.46
C ASP A 76 10.93 0.31 -4.63
N PHE A 77 11.08 0.34 -3.29
CA PHE A 77 10.20 -0.38 -2.38
C PHE A 77 8.72 0.01 -2.57
N ALA A 78 8.44 1.30 -2.82
CA ALA A 78 7.10 1.82 -2.99
C ALA A 78 6.53 1.40 -4.36
N GLU A 79 7.37 1.39 -5.41
CA GLU A 79 6.99 0.88 -6.72
C GLU A 79 6.64 -0.62 -6.66
N VAL A 80 7.45 -1.40 -5.94
CA VAL A 80 7.21 -2.83 -5.72
C VAL A 80 5.91 -3.07 -4.95
N ILE A 81 5.64 -2.32 -3.88
CA ILE A 81 4.39 -2.46 -3.10
C ILE A 81 3.15 -2.25 -3.97
N LYS A 82 3.19 -1.26 -4.89
CA LYS A 82 2.10 -1.04 -5.85
C LYS A 82 1.90 -2.23 -6.77
N GLY A 83 2.99 -2.83 -7.27
CA GLY A 83 2.93 -4.07 -8.06
C GLY A 83 2.39 -5.25 -7.26
N LYS A 84 2.80 -5.41 -6.01
CA LYS A 84 2.32 -6.49 -5.13
C LYS A 84 0.82 -6.41 -4.87
N ALA A 85 0.24 -5.20 -4.84
CA ALA A 85 -1.21 -5.05 -4.66
C ALA A 85 -2.01 -5.75 -5.76
N SER A 86 -1.56 -5.70 -7.03
CA SER A 86 -2.25 -6.37 -8.12
C SER A 86 -2.20 -7.90 -8.03
N LEU A 87 -1.08 -8.45 -7.53
CA LEU A 87 -0.94 -9.89 -7.28
C LEU A 87 -1.95 -10.36 -6.22
N VAL A 88 -2.09 -9.62 -5.13
CA VAL A 88 -3.06 -9.93 -4.06
C VAL A 88 -4.50 -9.82 -4.56
N HIS A 89 -4.81 -8.80 -5.36
CA HIS A 89 -6.15 -8.65 -5.97
C HIS A 89 -6.48 -9.81 -6.91
N GLY A 90 -5.53 -10.25 -7.75
CA GLY A 90 -5.70 -11.40 -8.63
C GLY A 90 -5.87 -12.72 -7.87
N ALA A 91 -5.13 -12.91 -6.78
CA ALA A 91 -5.27 -14.07 -5.91
C ALA A 91 -6.65 -14.12 -5.21
N LEU A 92 -7.16 -12.97 -4.74
CA LEU A 92 -8.53 -12.87 -4.21
C LEU A 92 -9.59 -13.25 -5.26
N ALA A 93 -9.48 -12.71 -6.48
CA ALA A 93 -10.39 -13.06 -7.56
C ALA A 93 -10.37 -14.57 -7.87
N SER A 94 -9.20 -15.19 -7.78
CA SER A 94 -9.02 -16.63 -7.98
C SER A 94 -9.65 -17.44 -6.84
N LEU A 95 -9.48 -17.01 -5.58
CA LEU A 95 -10.11 -17.63 -4.41
C LEU A 95 -11.63 -17.58 -4.48
N LEU A 96 -12.21 -16.41 -4.81
CA LEU A 96 -13.65 -16.25 -5.00
C LEU A 96 -14.17 -17.14 -6.14
N SER A 97 -13.41 -17.25 -7.22
CA SER A 97 -13.75 -18.12 -8.35
C SER A 97 -13.69 -19.61 -7.98
N LEU A 98 -12.79 -19.99 -7.08
CA LEU A 98 -12.67 -21.37 -6.59
C LEU A 98 -13.88 -21.79 -5.76
N GLY A 99 -14.42 -20.89 -4.92
CA GLY A 99 -15.63 -21.15 -4.12
C GLY A 99 -16.93 -21.10 -4.92
N LYS A 100 -16.90 -20.57 -6.16
CA LYS A 100 -18.10 -20.36 -6.97
C LYS A 100 -18.74 -21.68 -7.40
N GLY A 101 -19.93 -21.95 -6.89
CA GLY A 101 -20.78 -23.07 -7.35
C GLY A 101 -20.35 -24.43 -6.81
N GLN A 102 -19.59 -24.46 -5.71
CA GLN A 102 -19.35 -25.70 -5.00
C GLN A 102 -20.62 -26.14 -4.24
N PRO A 103 -20.97 -27.44 -4.26
CA PRO A 103 -21.98 -28.00 -3.37
C PRO A 103 -21.55 -27.86 -1.90
N SER A 104 -22.51 -28.06 -0.99
CA SER A 104 -22.20 -28.16 0.44
C SER A 104 -21.32 -29.38 0.73
N GLY A 105 -20.32 -29.23 1.58
CA GLY A 105 -19.42 -30.28 2.01
C GLY A 105 -17.98 -30.10 1.52
N TYR A 106 -17.21 -31.18 1.58
CA TYR A 106 -15.82 -31.18 1.16
C TYR A 106 -15.67 -31.46 -0.34
N HIS A 107 -14.96 -30.58 -1.02
CA HIS A 107 -14.58 -30.76 -2.42
C HIS A 107 -13.07 -30.63 -2.59
N ARG A 108 -12.49 -31.54 -3.40
CA ARG A 108 -11.03 -31.62 -3.59
C ARG A 108 -10.44 -30.34 -4.19
N ASP A 109 -11.24 -29.60 -4.94
CA ASP A 109 -10.87 -28.34 -5.58
C ASP A 109 -10.43 -27.29 -4.54
N SER A 110 -10.98 -27.34 -3.32
CA SER A 110 -10.56 -26.49 -2.18
C SER A 110 -9.08 -26.65 -1.78
N GLN A 111 -8.37 -27.65 -2.33
CA GLN A 111 -6.92 -27.76 -2.13
C GLN A 111 -6.14 -26.59 -2.76
N TYR A 112 -6.66 -25.99 -3.84
CA TYR A 112 -6.00 -24.88 -4.55
C TYR A 112 -6.00 -23.56 -3.78
N SER A 113 -6.79 -23.45 -2.72
CA SER A 113 -6.87 -22.24 -1.91
C SER A 113 -5.63 -22.02 -1.04
N LYS A 114 -5.01 -23.09 -0.54
CA LYS A 114 -3.82 -23.02 0.32
C LYS A 114 -2.63 -22.33 -0.35
N PRO A 115 -2.22 -22.73 -1.57
CA PRO A 115 -1.17 -22.03 -2.30
C PRO A 115 -1.49 -20.54 -2.49
N LEU A 116 -2.72 -20.20 -2.89
CA LEU A 116 -3.15 -18.81 -3.07
C LEU A 116 -3.06 -18.00 -1.78
N GLY A 117 -3.52 -18.56 -0.66
CA GLY A 117 -3.41 -17.91 0.66
C GLY A 117 -1.96 -17.72 1.10
N GLN A 118 -1.08 -18.68 0.84
CA GLN A 118 0.36 -18.58 1.12
C GLN A 118 1.04 -17.51 0.26
N ASP A 119 0.68 -17.42 -1.02
CA ASP A 119 1.19 -16.40 -1.92
C ASP A 119 0.77 -14.99 -1.46
N ILE A 120 -0.51 -14.80 -1.11
CA ILE A 120 -1.01 -13.53 -0.54
C ILE A 120 -0.20 -13.16 0.71
N TRP A 121 -0.04 -14.11 1.64
CA TRP A 121 0.69 -13.86 2.88
C TRP A 121 2.16 -13.48 2.64
N ARG A 122 2.83 -14.15 1.70
CA ARG A 122 4.22 -13.85 1.33
C ARG A 122 4.35 -12.43 0.80
N GLU A 123 3.40 -11.96 0.00
CA GLU A 123 3.47 -10.60 -0.55
C GLU A 123 3.18 -9.52 0.50
N VAL A 124 2.30 -9.80 1.47
CA VAL A 124 1.81 -8.80 2.43
C VAL A 124 2.66 -8.71 3.70
N SER A 125 3.12 -9.84 4.24
CA SER A 125 3.64 -9.95 5.62
C SER A 125 4.81 -9.02 5.98
N ALA A 126 5.70 -8.71 5.04
CA ALA A 126 6.88 -7.87 5.29
C ALA A 126 6.60 -6.36 5.19
N ILE A 127 5.51 -5.96 4.52
CA ILE A 127 5.24 -4.56 4.16
C ILE A 127 5.01 -3.66 5.40
N PRO A 128 4.29 -4.07 6.46
CA PRO A 128 4.12 -3.22 7.65
C PRO A 128 5.44 -2.84 8.32
N THR A 129 6.35 -3.80 8.44
CA THR A 129 7.69 -3.60 9.03
C THR A 129 8.53 -2.66 8.17
N LEU A 130 8.45 -2.82 6.84
CA LEU A 130 9.12 -1.92 5.89
C LEU A 130 8.59 -0.49 6.00
N PHE A 131 7.27 -0.28 6.01
CA PHE A 131 6.71 1.06 6.19
C PHE A 131 7.12 1.69 7.51
N LYS A 132 7.13 0.92 8.60
CA LYS A 132 7.63 1.40 9.89
C LYS A 132 9.07 1.91 9.78
N ALA A 133 9.96 1.13 9.16
CA ALA A 133 11.36 1.53 8.97
C ALA A 133 11.49 2.80 8.11
N VAL A 134 10.72 2.91 7.03
CA VAL A 134 10.70 4.10 6.16
C VAL A 134 10.22 5.34 6.92
N LEU A 135 9.10 5.24 7.62
CA LEU A 135 8.51 6.36 8.34
C LEU A 135 9.39 6.84 9.51
N GLN A 136 10.14 5.94 10.14
CA GLN A 136 11.07 6.27 11.22
C GLN A 136 12.36 6.95 10.73
N THR A 137 12.79 6.66 9.50
CA THR A 137 14.07 7.13 8.97
C THR A 137 13.94 8.28 7.98
N MET A 138 12.74 8.52 7.43
CA MET A 138 12.51 9.62 6.52
C MET A 138 12.66 10.97 7.22
N THR A 139 13.12 11.97 6.45
CA THR A 139 13.25 13.35 6.91
C THR A 139 12.26 14.25 6.17
N LEU A 140 11.66 15.20 6.88
CA LEU A 140 10.65 16.11 6.34
C LEU A 140 11.24 17.51 6.13
N ASP A 141 11.10 18.07 4.93
CA ASP A 141 11.41 19.48 4.67
C ASP A 141 10.20 20.36 5.05
N ARG A 142 10.14 20.70 6.34
CA ARG A 142 9.03 21.51 6.90
C ARG A 142 8.93 22.89 6.27
N ILE A 143 10.02 23.44 5.73
CA ILE A 143 10.03 24.78 5.11
C ILE A 143 9.30 24.70 3.78
N ARG A 144 9.68 23.77 2.91
CA ARG A 144 9.02 23.55 1.61
C ARG A 144 7.56 23.17 1.77
N MET A 145 7.25 22.31 2.74
CA MET A 145 5.88 21.92 3.03
C MET A 145 5.03 23.14 3.43
N LYS A 146 5.53 24.01 4.32
CA LYS A 146 4.82 25.25 4.68
C LYS A 146 4.63 26.19 3.49
N GLN A 147 5.66 26.36 2.67
CA GLN A 147 5.59 27.18 1.44
C GLN A 147 4.56 26.63 0.45
N ALA A 148 4.43 25.31 0.33
CA ALA A 148 3.43 24.68 -0.54
C ALA A 148 1.97 24.93 -0.08
N VAL A 149 1.73 25.11 1.22
CA VAL A 149 0.40 25.47 1.76
C VAL A 149 0.13 26.97 1.61
N GLN A 150 1.15 27.81 1.80
CA GLN A 150 1.02 29.27 1.81
C GLN A 150 1.12 29.91 0.42
N GLY A 151 1.73 29.21 -0.54
CA GLY A 151 1.88 29.67 -1.92
C GLY A 151 0.55 29.67 -2.68
N ASP A 152 0.25 30.79 -3.34
CA ASP A 152 -0.78 30.84 -4.38
C ASP A 152 -0.51 29.70 -5.38
N SER A 153 -1.53 28.91 -5.68
CA SER A 153 -1.49 27.70 -6.54
C SER A 153 -1.04 27.95 -8.00
N SER A 154 -0.53 29.15 -8.28
CA SER A 154 -0.13 29.66 -9.58
C SER A 154 1.38 29.55 -9.86
N LYS A 155 2.26 29.32 -8.87
CA LYS A 155 3.72 29.29 -9.10
C LYS A 155 4.48 28.16 -8.36
N PRO A 156 5.32 27.38 -9.07
CA PRO A 156 6.14 26.33 -8.45
C PRO A 156 7.28 26.91 -7.57
N PRO A 157 7.75 26.16 -6.56
CA PRO A 157 8.60 26.64 -5.46
C PRO A 157 10.08 26.89 -5.83
N ASN A 158 10.49 26.53 -7.05
CA ASN A 158 11.73 27.02 -7.63
C ASN A 158 11.32 27.94 -8.77
N GLY A 159 11.97 29.08 -8.95
CA GLY A 159 11.81 29.96 -10.12
C GLY A 159 12.10 29.33 -11.49
N LEU A 160 12.12 27.99 -11.56
CA LEU A 160 11.81 27.22 -12.74
C LEU A 160 10.40 27.61 -13.20
N THR A 161 10.35 28.51 -14.19
CA THR A 161 9.24 28.56 -15.14
C THR A 161 8.82 27.13 -15.45
N PRO A 162 7.52 26.78 -15.35
CA PRO A 162 7.07 25.45 -15.75
C PRO A 162 7.62 25.25 -17.15
N SER A 163 8.48 24.25 -17.32
CA SER A 163 8.97 23.91 -18.65
C SER A 163 7.71 23.76 -19.50
N ARG A 164 7.64 24.50 -20.61
CA ARG A 164 6.52 24.47 -21.54
C ARG A 164 6.26 23.02 -21.94
N ARG A 165 5.39 22.33 -21.20
CA ARG A 165 4.74 21.10 -21.61
C ARG A 165 3.61 20.78 -20.63
N ASN A 166 2.43 21.18 -21.12
CA ASN A 166 1.08 20.74 -20.76
C ASN A 166 0.30 21.59 -19.73
N PRO A 167 -0.43 22.64 -20.18
CA PRO A 167 -1.26 23.49 -19.32
C PRO A 167 -2.54 22.80 -18.77
N GLY A 168 -2.72 21.49 -18.98
CA GLY A 168 -3.92 20.75 -18.61
C GLY A 168 -3.86 19.96 -17.30
N CYS A 169 -2.75 19.98 -16.55
CA CYS A 169 -2.62 19.09 -15.38
C CYS A 169 -3.33 19.68 -14.14
N HIS A 170 -4.67 19.66 -14.15
CA HIS A 170 -5.54 19.94 -13.00
C HIS A 170 -5.21 19.09 -11.76
N PHE A 171 -4.52 17.96 -11.99
CA PHE A 171 -4.08 16.99 -11.00
C PHE A 171 -3.12 17.56 -9.94
N VAL A 172 -2.18 18.42 -10.34
CA VAL A 172 -1.20 19.01 -9.40
C VAL A 172 -1.86 20.00 -8.44
N LYS A 173 -2.89 20.72 -8.89
CA LYS A 173 -3.66 21.66 -8.06
C LYS A 173 -4.56 20.96 -7.04
N CYS A 174 -5.24 19.88 -7.42
CA CYS A 174 -6.07 19.10 -6.48
C CYS A 174 -5.24 18.37 -5.42
N MET A 175 -4.06 17.87 -5.79
CA MET A 175 -3.20 17.07 -4.89
C MET A 175 -2.39 17.91 -3.91
N ALA A 176 -2.29 19.24 -4.05
CA ALA A 176 -1.57 20.08 -3.09
C ALA A 176 -2.37 20.35 -1.80
N GLN A 177 -3.70 20.32 -1.85
CA GLN A 177 -4.57 20.70 -0.72
C GLN A 177 -4.95 19.52 0.20
N PHE A 178 -5.01 18.29 -0.31
CA PHE A 178 -5.54 17.13 0.44
C PHE A 178 -4.51 16.35 1.29
N PRO A 179 -3.29 16.00 0.81
CA PRO A 179 -2.36 15.16 1.54
C PRO A 179 -1.61 15.89 2.67
N LEU A 180 -1.45 17.22 2.59
CA LEU A 180 -0.70 17.97 3.61
C LEU A 180 -1.40 18.02 4.97
N ARG A 181 -2.74 18.02 5.00
CA ARG A 181 -3.51 18.01 6.25
C ARG A 181 -3.38 16.66 6.97
N TRP A 182 -3.26 15.56 6.21
CA TRP A 182 -3.01 14.21 6.73
C TRP A 182 -1.56 14.05 7.21
N MET A 183 -0.56 14.52 6.44
CA MET A 183 0.86 14.49 6.87
C MET A 183 1.12 15.34 8.11
N ILE A 184 0.47 16.51 8.24
CA ILE A 184 0.53 17.31 9.47
C ILE A 184 -0.07 16.49 10.61
N ALA A 185 -1.25 15.88 10.46
CA ALA A 185 -1.83 15.03 11.50
C ALA A 185 -0.93 13.86 11.92
N VAL A 186 -0.23 13.23 10.97
CA VAL A 186 0.75 12.16 11.26
C VAL A 186 1.99 12.69 12.00
N SER A 187 2.47 13.90 11.70
CA SER A 187 3.58 14.54 12.44
C SER A 187 3.23 14.95 13.88
N TRP A 188 1.95 14.95 14.26
CA TRP A 188 1.50 15.19 15.64
C TRP A 188 1.15 13.89 16.38
N ALA A 189 1.12 12.75 15.68
CA ALA A 189 0.81 11.42 16.22
C ALA A 189 2.06 10.55 16.48
N VAL A 190 3.26 11.07 16.20
CA VAL A 190 4.57 10.55 16.61
C VAL A 190 5.18 11.54 17.59
#